data_AF-A0A4S8KIW8-F1
#
_entry.id   AF-A0A4S8KIW8-F1
#
_cell.length_a   1.000
_cell.length_b   1.000
_cell.length_c   1.000
_cell.angle_alpha   90.00
_cell.angle_beta   90.00
_cell.angle_gamma   90.00
#
_symmetry.space_group_name_H-M   'P 1'
#
loop_
_entity.id
_entity.type
_entity.pdbx_description
1 polymer ?
#
loop_
_entity_poly.entity_id
_entity_poly.type
_entity_poly.pdbx_seq_one_letter_code
_entity_poly.pdbx_strand_id
1 'polypeptide(L)'
;RDLLRAPEQELMQIDAEIAKLQSRRVILDTFVTAHRALLSPVRRIPNEILAEIFVTSLPYSSFYHCPTSVDTTPLKFMSVCKNWRRVALSTPELW
;
A
#
# COMPACT_ATOMS: atom_id res chain seq x y z
N ARG A 1 46.56 -28.43 -6.44
CA ARG A 1 45.79 -27.17 -6.57
C ARG A 1 44.46 -27.38 -7.31
N ASP A 2 44.27 -28.49 -8.04
CA ASP A 2 43.06 -28.73 -8.85
C ASP A 2 41.81 -29.24 -8.11
N LEU A 3 41.94 -29.69 -6.85
CA LEU A 3 40.84 -30.33 -6.10
C LEU A 3 39.71 -29.35 -5.70
N LEU A 4 40.02 -28.05 -5.63
CA LEU A 4 39.06 -27.00 -5.26
C LEU A 4 38.39 -26.35 -6.47
N ARG A 5 38.94 -26.54 -7.68
CA ARG A 5 38.46 -25.84 -8.89
C ARG A 5 37.04 -26.26 -9.27
N ALA A 6 36.71 -27.55 -9.19
CA ALA A 6 35.38 -28.04 -9.52
C ALA A 6 34.30 -27.56 -8.52
N PRO A 7 34.51 -27.67 -7.19
CA PRO A 7 33.59 -27.08 -6.21
C PRO A 7 33.42 -25.56 -6.34
N GLU A 8 34.49 -24.80 -6.62
CA GLU A 8 34.41 -23.35 -6.84
C GLU A 8 33.57 -23.01 -8.07
N GLN A 9 33.69 -23.80 -9.14
CA GLN A 9 32.91 -23.62 -10.36
C GLN A 9 31.44 -23.96 -10.15
N GLU A 10 31.14 -24.97 -9.34
CA GLU A 10 29.77 -25.32 -8.95
C GLU A 10 29.13 -24.21 -8.09
N LEU A 11 29.87 -23.65 -7.13
CA LEU A 11 29.43 -22.47 -6.36
C LEU A 11 29.12 -21.28 -7.27
N MET A 12 30.00 -20.98 -8.22
CA MET A 12 29.76 -19.89 -9.18
C MET A 12 28.50 -20.10 -10.01
N GLN A 13 28.20 -21.34 -10.42
CA GLN A 13 26.98 -21.66 -11.16
C GLN A 13 25.73 -21.49 -10.29
N ILE A 14 25.78 -21.95 -9.04
CA ILE A 14 24.67 -21.80 -8.09
C ILE A 14 24.41 -20.32 -7.82
N ASP A 15 25.46 -19.53 -7.56
CA ASP A 15 25.34 -18.09 -7.31
C ASP A 15 24.74 -17.34 -8.51
N ALA A 16 25.15 -17.72 -9.74
CA ALA A 16 24.58 -17.15 -10.96
C ALA A 16 23.07 -17.47 -11.10
N GLU A 17 22.65 -18.70 -10.81
CA GLU A 17 21.23 -19.07 -10.88
C GLU A 17 20.42 -18.40 -9.76
N ILE A 18 20.99 -18.25 -8.55
CA ILE A 18 20.38 -17.49 -7.46
C ILE A 18 20.14 -16.03 -7.89
N ALA A 19 21.16 -15.37 -8.45
CA ALA A 19 21.05 -13.98 -8.88
C ALA A 19 19.95 -13.80 -9.95
N LYS A 20 19.88 -14.73 -10.91
CA LYS A 20 18.84 -14.75 -11.94
C LYS A 20 17.43 -14.95 -11.36
N LEU A 21 17.27 -15.90 -10.45
CA LEU A 21 15.98 -16.15 -9.79
C LEU A 21 15.55 -14.99 -8.91
N GLN A 22 16.48 -14.35 -8.21
CA GLN A 22 16.21 -13.15 -7.41
C GLN A 22 15.74 -11.98 -8.28
N SER A 23 16.40 -11.74 -9.42
CA SER A 23 15.97 -10.73 -10.39
C SER A 23 14.54 -10.98 -10.89
N ARG A 24 14.24 -12.24 -11.27
CA ARG A 24 12.89 -12.64 -11.71
C ARG A 24 11.85 -12.46 -10.60
N ARG A 25 12.20 -12.79 -9.35
CA ARG A 25 11.32 -12.59 -8.19
C ARG A 25 10.98 -11.11 -8.01
N VAL A 26 11.96 -10.21 -8.09
CA VAL A 26 11.71 -8.75 -7.95
C VAL A 26 10.74 -8.26 -9.03
N ILE A 27 10.94 -8.69 -10.28
CA ILE A 27 10.03 -8.32 -11.39
C ILE A 27 8.60 -8.83 -11.13
N LEU A 28 8.45 -10.08 -10.69
CA LEU A 28 7.12 -10.64 -10.40
C LEU A 28 6.47 -9.98 -9.17
N ASP A 29 7.25 -9.67 -8.13
CA ASP A 29 6.75 -9.03 -6.91
C ASP A 29 6.22 -7.62 -7.20
N THR A 30 6.96 -6.84 -8.01
CA THR A 30 6.49 -5.52 -8.46
C THR A 30 5.21 -5.61 -9.28
N PHE A 31 5.11 -6.59 -10.19
CA PHE A 31 3.90 -6.85 -10.96
C PHE A 31 2.71 -7.21 -10.05
N VAL A 32 2.87 -8.18 -9.15
CA VAL A 32 1.83 -8.63 -8.23
C VAL A 32 1.38 -7.47 -7.34
N THR A 33 2.30 -6.71 -6.78
CA THR A 33 1.98 -5.59 -5.88
C THR A 33 1.19 -4.50 -6.61
N ALA A 34 1.59 -4.15 -7.83
CA ALA A 34 0.87 -3.17 -8.66
C ALA A 34 -0.57 -3.62 -8.97
N HIS A 35 -0.76 -4.89 -9.31
CA HIS A 35 -2.06 -5.44 -9.67
C HIS A 35 -2.94 -5.76 -8.47
N ARG A 36 -2.38 -6.16 -7.33
CA ARG A 36 -3.13 -6.37 -6.08
C ARG A 36 -3.79 -5.08 -5.62
N ALA A 37 -3.11 -3.95 -5.79
CA ALA A 37 -3.70 -2.64 -5.54
C ALA A 37 -4.87 -2.33 -6.51
N LEU A 38 -4.80 -2.77 -7.76
CA LEU A 38 -5.89 -2.62 -8.76
C LEU A 38 -7.10 -3.49 -8.44
N LEU A 39 -6.87 -4.68 -7.87
CA LEU A 39 -7.94 -5.60 -7.45
C LEU A 39 -8.58 -5.22 -6.10
N SER A 40 -8.09 -4.17 -5.45
CA SER A 40 -8.67 -3.70 -4.19
C SER A 40 -10.12 -3.24 -4.41
N PRO A 41 -11.10 -3.76 -3.62
CA PRO A 41 -12.50 -3.34 -3.69
C PRO A 41 -12.68 -1.83 -3.59
N VAL A 42 -11.79 -1.16 -2.85
CA VAL A 42 -11.78 0.29 -2.64
C VAL A 42 -11.68 1.11 -3.94
N ARG A 43 -11.11 0.56 -5.02
CA ARG A 43 -11.04 1.25 -6.32
C ARG A 43 -12.29 1.07 -7.18
N ARG A 44 -13.19 0.16 -6.79
CA ARG A 44 -14.47 -0.08 -7.46
C ARG A 44 -15.61 0.76 -6.89
N ILE A 45 -15.39 1.39 -5.74
CA ILE A 45 -16.36 2.27 -5.09
C ILE A 45 -16.32 3.63 -5.79
N PRO A 46 -17.48 4.18 -6.23
CA PRO A 46 -17.56 5.56 -6.73
C PRO A 46 -17.04 6.56 -5.71
N ASN A 47 -16.49 7.68 -6.17
CA ASN A 47 -15.90 8.67 -5.25
C ASN A 47 -16.95 9.26 -4.29
N GLU A 48 -18.20 9.35 -4.73
CA GLU A 48 -19.34 9.85 -3.97
C GLU A 48 -19.65 8.95 -2.77
N ILE A 49 -19.72 7.63 -3.00
CA ILE A 49 -19.93 6.64 -1.94
C ILE A 49 -18.74 6.63 -0.97
N LEU A 50 -17.52 6.79 -1.49
CA LEU A 50 -16.32 6.87 -0.65
C LEU A 50 -16.34 8.12 0.24
N ALA A 51 -16.80 9.26 -0.28
CA ALA A 51 -16.97 10.49 0.50
C ALA A 51 -18.06 10.34 1.58
N GLU A 52 -19.19 9.71 1.25
CA GLU A 52 -20.27 9.43 2.20
C GLU A 52 -19.78 8.53 3.36
N ILE A 53 -18.98 7.52 3.06
CA ILE A 53 -18.33 6.68 4.09
C ILE A 53 -17.46 7.54 5.00
N PHE A 54 -16.61 8.42 4.43
CA PHE A 54 -15.74 9.28 5.24
C PHE A 54 -16.55 10.16 6.20
N VAL A 55 -17.58 10.84 5.71
CA VAL A 55 -18.44 11.72 6.52
C VAL A 55 -19.18 10.94 7.60
N THR A 56 -19.74 9.77 7.26
CA THR A 56 -20.48 8.92 8.20
C THR A 56 -19.57 8.31 9.28
N SER A 57 -18.29 8.11 8.95
CA SER A 57 -17.29 7.56 9.87
C SER A 57 -16.63 8.60 10.78
N LEU A 58 -16.96 9.89 10.62
CA LEU A 58 -16.60 10.89 11.60
C LEU A 58 -17.27 10.54 12.93
N PRO A 59 -16.57 10.66 14.07
CA PRO A 59 -17.22 10.48 15.36
C PRO A 59 -18.38 11.47 15.45
N TYR A 60 -19.60 10.96 15.69
CA TYR A 60 -20.71 11.81 16.09
C TYR A 60 -20.21 12.71 17.21
N SER A 61 -20.40 14.01 17.06
CA SER A 61 -20.16 15.00 18.11
C SER A 61 -21.09 14.70 19.29
N SER A 62 -20.77 13.66 20.06
CA SER A 62 -21.29 13.55 21.40
C SER A 62 -20.70 14.75 22.13
N PHE A 63 -21.59 15.52 22.74
CA PHE A 63 -21.36 16.78 23.44
C PHE A 63 -20.30 16.71 24.59
N TYR A 64 -19.53 15.62 24.67
CA TYR A 64 -18.57 15.30 25.72
C TYR A 64 -17.13 15.12 25.21
N HIS A 65 -16.87 15.23 23.91
CA HIS A 65 -15.49 15.16 23.41
C HIS A 65 -14.81 16.53 23.46
N CYS A 66 -13.92 16.65 24.45
CA CYS A 66 -12.94 17.72 24.60
C CYS A 66 -12.26 18.03 23.25
N PRO A 67 -12.15 19.30 22.82
CA PRO A 67 -11.55 19.69 21.54
C PRO A 67 -10.01 19.60 21.54
N THR A 68 -9.43 18.67 22.30
CA THR A 68 -7.99 18.58 22.56
C THR A 68 -7.26 17.52 21.74
N SER A 69 -7.96 16.66 21.00
CA SER A 69 -7.31 15.92 19.91
C SER A 69 -7.76 16.54 18.59
N VAL A 70 -6.84 17.22 17.91
CA VAL A 70 -6.96 17.51 16.47
C VAL A 70 -7.60 16.29 15.82
N ASP A 71 -8.78 16.44 15.21
CA ASP A 71 -9.50 15.30 14.66
C ASP A 71 -8.63 14.71 13.54
N THR A 72 -7.90 13.64 13.87
CA THR A 72 -6.95 13.01 12.95
C THR A 72 -7.67 12.14 11.93
N THR A 73 -8.99 12.02 12.03
CA THR A 73 -9.83 11.14 11.20
C THR A 73 -9.71 11.47 9.71
N PRO A 74 -9.82 12.74 9.26
CA PRO A 74 -9.56 13.11 7.86
C PRO A 74 -8.13 12.76 7.41
N LEU A 75 -7.13 12.99 8.29
CA LEU A 75 -5.73 12.67 8.01
C LEU A 75 -5.47 11.15 7.89
N LYS A 76 -6.23 10.33 8.62
CA LYS A 76 -6.17 8.86 8.51
C LYS A 76 -6.63 8.40 7.13
N PHE A 77 -7.74 8.93 6.59
CA PHE A 77 -8.19 8.59 5.23
C PHE A 77 -7.14 8.94 4.18
N MET A 78 -6.47 10.09 4.33
CA MET A 78 -5.42 10.53 3.43
C MET A 78 -4.16 9.66 3.43
N SER A 79 -3.97 8.79 4.42
CA SER A 79 -2.82 7.88 4.51
C SER A 79 -3.01 6.55 3.76
N VAL A 80 -4.26 6.17 3.44
CA VAL A 80 -4.58 4.85 2.88
C VAL A 80 -4.09 4.69 1.44
N CYS A 81 -4.47 5.61 0.54
CA CYS A 81 -3.99 5.61 -0.84
C CYS A 81 -4.16 6.97 -1.52
N LYS A 82 -3.56 7.12 -2.71
CA LYS A 82 -3.68 8.35 -3.53
C LYS A 82 -5.14 8.70 -3.86
N ASN A 83 -6.00 7.70 -4.13
CA ASN A 83 -7.42 7.96 -4.43
C ASN A 83 -8.18 8.47 -3.20
N TRP A 84 -8.01 7.81 -2.05
CA TRP A 84 -8.63 8.22 -0.79
C TRP A 84 -8.22 9.62 -0.37
N ARG A 85 -6.92 9.95 -0.51
CA ARG A 85 -6.43 11.31 -0.29
C ARG A 85 -7.10 12.33 -1.20
N ARG A 86 -7.23 12.02 -2.50
CA ARG A 86 -7.89 12.92 -3.45
C ARG A 86 -9.35 13.14 -3.07
N VAL A 87 -10.08 12.07 -2.74
CA VAL A 87 -11.50 12.15 -2.35
C VAL A 87 -11.65 12.94 -1.04
N ALA A 88 -10.86 12.64 -0.01
CA ALA A 88 -10.91 13.35 1.27
C ALA A 88 -10.61 14.86 1.13
N LEU A 89 -9.65 15.24 0.29
CA LEU A 89 -9.36 16.66 0.00
C LEU A 89 -10.48 17.35 -0.80
N SER A 90 -11.27 16.60 -1.55
CA SER A 90 -12.40 17.12 -2.32
C SER A 90 -13.74 17.06 -1.59
N THR A 91 -13.77 16.62 -0.33
CA THR A 91 -14.98 16.53 0.50
C THR A 91 -14.91 17.59 1.60
N PRO A 92 -15.53 18.78 1.42
CA PRO A 92 -15.49 19.87 2.39
C PRO A 92 -16.01 19.50 3.79
N GLU A 93 -16.94 18.56 3.88
CA GLU A 93 -17.60 18.10 5.11
C GLU A 93 -16.66 17.38 6.09
N LEU A 94 -15.42 17.09 5.70
CA LEU A 94 -14.40 16.50 6.56
C LEU A 94 -13.54 17.53 7.33
N TRP A 95 -13.73 18.83 7.07
CA TRP A 95 -12.94 19.93 7.64
C TRP A 95 -13.80 20.86 8.47
#